data_AF-A0A9P6UIS0-F1
#
_entry.id   AF-A0A9P6UIS0-F1
#
_cell.length_a   1.000
_cell.length_b   1.000
_cell.length_c   1.000
_cell.angle_alpha   90.00
_cell.angle_beta   90.00
_cell.angle_gamma   90.00
#
_symmetry.space_group_name_H-M   'P 1'
#
loop_
_entity.id
_entity.type
_entity.pdbx_description
1 polymer ?
#
loop_
_entity_poly.entity_id
_entity_poly.type
_entity_poly.pdbx_seq_one_letter_code
_entity_poly.pdbx_strand_id
1 'polypeptide(L)'
;TPNESNDGSIIPANYFDKSAEPYGENTVYWVDVEGREKKRALLESLGYKTVKPTATESSIEDSRLAALSHYMDSQRGGRLCFLMTGISIADRTLFRKTIMELGGEVLEDVNDDHDQWQQRCTHLITNGNNPPRTAKLVIAKACKAIIVNKGFMIASAEQRAFVDEGPYRVNV
;
A
#
# COMPACT_ATOMS: atom_id res chain seq x y z
N THR A 1 24.12 39.88 47.35
CA THR A 1 23.41 38.68 46.87
C THR A 1 22.08 38.63 47.62
N PRO A 2 20.90 38.38 47.01
CA PRO A 2 20.59 37.50 45.87
C PRO A 2 19.71 38.13 44.75
N ASN A 3 19.39 37.27 43.76
CA ASN A 3 18.52 37.43 42.58
C ASN A 3 17.06 37.80 42.90
N GLU A 4 16.37 38.44 41.95
CA GLU A 4 15.16 37.87 41.32
C GLU A 4 14.71 38.72 40.10
N SER A 5 14.64 38.04 38.97
CA SER A 5 14.14 38.47 37.67
C SER A 5 12.62 38.32 37.61
N ASN A 6 11.90 39.38 37.27
CA ASN A 6 10.48 39.30 36.92
C ASN A 6 10.18 40.34 35.83
N ASP A 7 10.48 39.98 34.58
CA ASP A 7 10.21 40.83 33.43
C ASP A 7 8.85 40.47 32.84
N GLY A 8 7.96 41.46 32.79
CA GLY A 8 6.60 41.31 32.32
C GLY A 8 6.55 41.17 30.81
N SER A 9 6.31 39.95 30.32
CA SER A 9 6.06 39.73 28.90
C SER A 9 4.55 39.69 28.61
N ILE A 10 4.04 40.80 28.10
CA ILE A 10 2.70 40.95 27.50
C ILE A 10 2.65 40.10 26.23
N ILE A 11 1.73 39.13 26.15
CA ILE A 11 1.55 38.29 24.96
C ILE A 11 0.82 39.11 23.89
N PRO A 12 1.36 39.25 22.66
CA PRO A 12 0.72 40.00 21.59
C PRO A 12 -0.60 39.36 21.14
N ALA A 13 -1.58 40.20 20.76
CA ALA A 13 -2.92 39.77 20.34
C ALA A 13 -2.96 38.81 19.14
N ASN A 14 -1.85 38.65 18.43
CA ASN A 14 -1.73 37.79 17.24
C ASN A 14 -0.95 36.50 17.50
N TYR A 15 -0.74 36.09 18.76
CA TYR A 15 0.00 34.88 19.12
C TYR A 15 -0.62 33.58 18.54
N PHE A 16 -1.91 33.60 18.18
CA PHE A 16 -2.63 32.43 17.64
C PHE A 16 -2.92 32.49 16.13
N ASP A 17 -2.51 33.54 15.40
CA ASP A 17 -2.72 33.56 13.96
C ASP A 17 -1.56 32.87 13.22
N LYS A 18 -1.76 31.58 12.91
CA LYS A 18 -0.81 30.73 12.19
C LYS A 18 -1.17 30.54 10.71
N SER A 19 -1.77 31.55 10.09
CA SER A 19 -2.11 31.50 8.67
C SER A 19 -0.92 31.77 7.72
N ALA A 20 0.27 32.06 8.24
CA ALA A 20 1.40 32.54 7.45
C ALA A 20 2.79 32.03 7.90
N GLU A 21 3.01 30.71 8.05
CA GLU A 21 4.38 30.17 8.02
C GLU A 21 4.52 28.89 7.17
N PRO A 22 5.52 28.84 6.27
CA PRO A 22 5.81 27.69 5.40
C PRO A 22 6.79 26.71 6.08
N TYR A 23 6.57 25.41 5.86
CA TYR A 23 7.37 24.23 6.29
C TYR A 23 7.31 23.84 7.78
N GLY A 24 6.67 22.69 8.04
CA GLY A 24 6.70 21.95 9.31
C GLY A 24 7.33 20.57 9.13
N GLU A 25 8.66 20.54 9.25
CA GLU A 25 9.52 19.37 9.33
C GLU A 25 9.48 18.83 10.77
N ASN A 26 8.49 18.00 11.12
CA ASN A 26 8.49 17.00 12.21
C ASN A 26 7.07 16.50 12.49
N THR A 27 6.60 15.52 11.71
CA THR A 27 5.36 14.81 12.03
C THR A 27 5.68 13.67 13.00
N VAL A 28 5.62 13.94 14.30
CA VAL A 28 5.61 12.89 15.33
C VAL A 28 4.20 12.30 15.38
N TYR A 29 4.04 11.07 14.90
CA TYR A 29 2.82 10.30 15.11
C TYR A 29 2.81 9.78 16.54
N TRP A 30 1.99 10.38 17.41
CA TRP A 30 1.64 9.75 18.68
C TRP A 30 0.77 8.53 18.36
N VAL A 31 1.33 7.33 18.51
CA VAL A 31 0.54 6.11 18.56
C VAL A 31 -0.30 6.21 19.81
N ASP A 32 -1.61 6.47 19.66
CA ASP A 32 -2.55 6.51 20.78
C ASP A 32 -2.74 5.09 21.35
N VAL A 33 -1.81 4.71 22.22
CA VAL A 33 -1.80 3.42 22.92
C VAL A 33 -3.08 3.28 23.75
N GLU A 34 -3.53 4.36 24.37
CA GLU A 34 -4.68 4.36 25.26
C GLU A 34 -5.99 4.18 24.47
N GLY A 35 -6.15 4.85 23.34
CA GLY A 35 -7.27 4.65 22.42
C GLY A 35 -7.33 3.23 21.87
N ARG A 36 -6.17 2.61 21.60
CA ARG A 36 -6.09 1.22 21.16
C ARG A 36 -6.51 0.24 22.26
N GLU A 37 -6.10 0.48 23.50
CA GLU A 37 -6.48 -0.36 24.64
C GLU A 37 -7.96 -0.23 24.98
N LYS A 38 -8.52 0.98 24.96
CA LYS A 38 -9.97 1.22 25.12
C LYS A 38 -10.79 0.50 24.04
N LYS A 39 -10.33 0.55 22.79
CA LYS A 39 -10.97 -0.18 21.69
C LYS A 39 -10.88 -1.70 21.87
N ARG A 40 -9.74 -2.22 22.37
CA ARG A 40 -9.58 -3.65 22.69
C ARG A 40 -10.53 -4.09 23.79
N ALA A 41 -10.61 -3.34 24.89
CA ALA A 41 -11.49 -3.64 26.01
C ALA A 41 -12.98 -3.60 25.61
N LEU A 42 -13.37 -2.66 24.75
CA LEU A 42 -14.72 -2.58 24.21
C LEU A 42 -15.06 -3.80 23.33
N LEU A 43 -14.12 -4.24 22.48
CA LEU A 43 -14.34 -5.42 21.65
C LEU A 43 -14.44 -6.70 22.49
N GLU A 44 -13.64 -6.83 23.55
CA GLU A 44 -13.71 -7.95 24.49
C GLU A 44 -15.03 -7.96 25.27
N SER A 45 -15.53 -6.80 25.72
CA SER A 45 -16.82 -6.71 26.44
C SER A 45 -18.02 -7.03 25.53
N LEU A 46 -17.90 -6.77 24.23
CA LEU A 46 -18.89 -7.13 23.22
C LEU A 46 -18.77 -8.60 22.75
N GLY A 47 -17.85 -9.39 23.33
CA GLY A 47 -17.70 -10.81 23.04
C GLY A 47 -16.87 -11.14 21.79
N TYR A 48 -16.22 -10.15 21.18
CA TYR A 48 -15.27 -10.39 20.09
C TYR A 48 -13.97 -10.96 20.67
N LYS A 49 -13.80 -12.28 20.56
CA LYS A 49 -12.52 -12.93 20.91
C LYS A 49 -11.45 -12.46 19.91
N THR A 50 -10.43 -11.79 20.41
CA THR A 50 -9.17 -11.60 19.66
C THR A 50 -8.56 -12.97 19.40
N VAL A 51 -8.73 -13.47 18.19
CA VAL A 51 -8.14 -14.75 17.77
C VAL A 51 -6.62 -14.57 17.78
N LYS A 52 -5.96 -15.10 18.83
CA LYS A 52 -4.53 -15.39 18.75
C LYS A 52 -4.37 -16.42 17.62
N PRO A 53 -3.39 -16.26 16.71
CA PRO A 53 -3.12 -17.30 15.73
C PRO A 53 -2.58 -18.51 16.48
N THR A 54 -3.46 -19.44 16.81
CA THR A 54 -3.08 -20.78 17.25
C THR A 54 -2.59 -21.52 16.02
N ALA A 55 -1.28 -21.83 16.01
CA ALA A 55 -0.72 -22.82 15.13
C ALA A 55 -1.42 -24.16 15.39
N THR A 56 -2.38 -24.51 14.54
CA THR A 56 -3.04 -25.80 14.54
C THR A 56 -2.38 -26.66 13.47
N GLU A 57 -1.53 -27.60 13.89
CA GLU A 57 -0.71 -28.50 13.07
C GLU A 57 -1.50 -29.62 12.37
N SER A 58 -2.74 -29.36 11.91
CA SER A 58 -3.56 -30.38 11.22
C SER A 58 -4.06 -29.96 9.83
N SER A 59 -3.41 -28.97 9.20
CA SER A 59 -3.81 -28.40 7.89
C SER A 59 -2.65 -28.32 6.88
N ILE A 60 -1.54 -29.03 7.15
CA ILE A 60 -0.33 -28.92 6.32
C ILE A 60 -0.47 -29.72 5.01
N GLU A 61 -1.25 -30.81 4.98
CA GLU A 61 -1.42 -31.59 3.74
C GLU A 61 -2.37 -30.93 2.74
N ASP A 62 -3.52 -30.40 3.19
CA ASP A 62 -4.44 -29.63 2.33
C ASP A 62 -3.82 -28.32 1.86
N SER A 63 -3.01 -27.66 2.70
CA SER A 63 -2.28 -26.45 2.30
C SER A 63 -1.15 -26.74 1.31
N ARG A 64 -0.49 -27.90 1.37
CA ARG A 64 0.54 -28.29 0.40
C ARG A 64 -0.07 -28.65 -0.95
N LEU A 65 -1.21 -29.35 -0.96
CA LEU A 65 -1.94 -29.65 -2.20
C LEU A 65 -2.52 -28.38 -2.84
N ALA A 66 -3.07 -27.46 -2.05
CA ALA A 66 -3.51 -26.15 -2.54
C ALA A 66 -2.32 -25.32 -3.07
N ALA A 67 -1.20 -25.27 -2.34
CA ALA A 67 0.01 -24.56 -2.79
C ALA A 67 0.63 -25.17 -4.06
N LEU A 68 0.58 -26.51 -4.21
CA LEU A 68 1.04 -27.21 -5.42
C LEU A 68 0.06 -27.03 -6.59
N SER A 69 -1.25 -27.04 -6.34
CA SER A 69 -2.27 -26.71 -7.34
C SER A 69 -2.08 -25.28 -7.86
N HIS A 70 -1.80 -24.32 -6.97
CA HIS A 70 -1.52 -22.95 -7.34
C HIS A 70 -0.18 -22.78 -8.09
N TYR A 71 0.83 -23.59 -7.77
CA TYR A 71 2.08 -23.62 -8.52
C TYR A 71 1.87 -24.16 -9.95
N MET A 72 1.00 -25.16 -10.09
CA MET A 72 0.62 -25.72 -11.39
C MET A 72 -0.25 -24.76 -12.23
N ASP A 73 -1.13 -23.97 -11.61
CA ASP A 73 -1.90 -22.92 -12.31
C ASP A 73 -1.04 -21.72 -12.71
N SER A 74 0.01 -21.42 -11.94
CA SER A 74 0.99 -20.37 -12.28
C SER A 74 1.83 -20.70 -13.52
N GLN A 75 1.87 -21.97 -13.94
CA GLN A 75 2.62 -22.45 -15.11
C GLN A 75 1.78 -22.43 -16.41
N ARG A 76 0.48 -22.10 -16.34
CA ARG A 76 -0.38 -21.87 -17.51
C ARG A 76 -0.61 -20.37 -17.71
N GLY A 77 0.40 -19.64 -18.19
CA GLY A 77 0.25 -18.26 -18.69
C GLY A 77 -0.71 -17.39 -17.87
N GLY A 78 -0.50 -17.32 -16.55
CA GLY A 78 -1.41 -16.70 -15.61
C GLY A 78 -1.71 -15.23 -15.97
N ARG A 79 -2.97 -14.84 -15.83
CA ARG A 79 -3.44 -13.49 -16.15
C ARG A 79 -2.72 -12.46 -15.27
N LEU A 80 -1.99 -11.52 -15.89
CA LEU A 80 -1.28 -10.47 -15.16
C LEU A 80 -2.28 -9.49 -14.54
N CYS A 81 -2.23 -9.36 -13.21
CA CYS A 81 -3.05 -8.41 -12.46
C CYS A 81 -2.20 -7.25 -11.93
N PHE A 82 -2.70 -6.03 -12.14
CA PHE A 82 -1.97 -4.80 -11.94
C PHE A 82 -2.62 -3.89 -10.90
N LEU A 83 -1.79 -3.31 -10.05
CA LEU A 83 -2.11 -2.15 -9.23
C LEU A 83 -1.45 -0.90 -9.80
N MET A 84 -2.07 0.26 -9.60
CA MET A 84 -1.50 1.56 -9.96
C MET A 84 -1.47 2.48 -8.74
N THR A 85 -0.32 3.11 -8.50
CA THR A 85 -0.13 4.12 -7.45
C THR A 85 0.65 5.34 -7.93
N GLY A 86 0.25 6.53 -7.48
CA GLY A 86 0.88 7.80 -7.89
C GLY A 86 0.72 8.18 -9.37
N ILE A 87 -0.09 7.44 -10.14
CA ILE A 87 -0.36 7.68 -11.57
C ILE A 87 -1.47 8.72 -11.73
N SER A 88 -1.27 9.67 -12.67
CA SER A 88 -2.23 10.72 -13.03
C SER A 88 -3.55 10.11 -13.56
N ILE A 89 -4.65 10.85 -13.51
CA ILE A 89 -5.97 10.33 -13.96
C ILE A 89 -5.96 10.02 -15.47
N ALA A 90 -5.31 10.86 -16.27
CA ALA A 90 -5.16 10.67 -17.71
C ALA A 90 -4.37 9.39 -18.02
N ASP A 91 -3.20 9.24 -17.41
CA ASP A 91 -2.35 8.05 -17.58
C ASP A 91 -3.04 6.79 -17.05
N ARG A 92 -3.78 6.88 -15.95
CA ARG A 92 -4.50 5.74 -15.36
C ARG A 92 -5.56 5.20 -16.31
N THR A 93 -6.32 6.09 -16.96
CA THR A 93 -7.32 5.71 -17.95
C THR A 93 -6.67 5.03 -19.15
N LEU A 94 -5.56 5.58 -19.63
CA LEU A 94 -4.80 5.01 -20.75
C LEU A 94 -4.24 3.63 -20.39
N PHE A 95 -3.53 3.52 -19.27
CA PHE A 95 -2.90 2.27 -18.84
C PHE A 95 -3.93 1.20 -18.52
N ARG A 96 -5.07 1.55 -17.92
CA ARG A 96 -6.17 0.59 -17.72
C ARG A 96 -6.62 -0.01 -19.04
N LYS A 97 -6.85 0.83 -20.04
CA LYS A 97 -7.23 0.38 -21.39
C LYS A 97 -6.16 -0.55 -21.98
N THR A 98 -4.89 -0.15 -21.95
CA THR A 98 -3.78 -0.97 -22.44
C THR A 98 -3.69 -2.32 -21.73
N ILE A 99 -3.77 -2.35 -20.40
CA ILE A 99 -3.71 -3.59 -19.61
C ILE A 99 -4.82 -4.54 -20.03
N MET A 100 -6.05 -4.05 -20.16
CA MET A 100 -7.20 -4.85 -20.57
C MET A 100 -7.06 -5.37 -22.02
N GLU A 101 -6.59 -4.53 -22.94
CA GLU A 101 -6.35 -4.91 -24.35
C GLU A 101 -5.28 -6.00 -24.49
N LEU A 102 -4.26 -5.96 -23.64
CA LEU A 102 -3.20 -6.98 -23.60
C LEU A 102 -3.57 -8.24 -22.80
N GLY A 103 -4.83 -8.34 -22.33
CA GLY A 103 -5.35 -9.50 -21.62
C GLY A 103 -5.08 -9.50 -20.10
N GLY A 104 -4.51 -8.44 -19.55
CA GLY A 104 -4.33 -8.27 -18.12
C GLY A 104 -5.61 -7.86 -17.38
N GLU A 105 -5.46 -7.57 -16.10
CA GLU A 105 -6.53 -7.12 -15.21
C GLU A 105 -6.04 -6.00 -14.30
N VAL A 106 -6.90 -5.01 -14.04
CA VAL A 106 -6.57 -3.92 -13.11
C VAL A 106 -7.38 -4.11 -11.84
N LEU A 107 -6.69 -4.12 -10.71
CA LEU A 107 -7.27 -4.19 -9.38
C LEU A 107 -7.44 -2.76 -8.85
N GLU A 108 -8.67 -2.23 -8.84
CA GLU A 108 -8.92 -0.83 -8.44
C GLU A 108 -9.66 -0.68 -7.12
N ASP A 109 -10.57 -1.60 -6.80
CA ASP A 109 -11.45 -1.51 -5.66
C ASP A 109 -10.94 -2.31 -4.44
N VAL A 110 -10.28 -1.63 -3.51
CA VAL A 110 -9.73 -2.27 -2.28
C VAL A 110 -10.85 -2.77 -1.34
N ASN A 111 -12.13 -2.50 -1.67
CA ASN A 111 -13.28 -3.03 -0.94
C ASN A 111 -13.65 -4.46 -1.35
N ASP A 112 -13.15 -4.94 -2.48
CA ASP A 112 -13.23 -6.35 -2.84
C ASP A 112 -12.28 -7.13 -1.92
N ASP A 113 -12.76 -8.29 -1.47
CA ASP A 113 -12.18 -9.15 -0.44
C ASP A 113 -10.63 -9.11 -0.41
N HIS A 114 -10.07 -8.53 0.67
CA HIS A 114 -8.64 -8.24 0.81
C HIS A 114 -7.76 -9.48 0.58
N ASP A 115 -8.27 -10.65 0.94
CA ASP A 115 -7.56 -11.92 0.80
C ASP A 115 -7.48 -12.39 -0.66
N GLN A 116 -8.51 -12.12 -1.48
CA GLN A 116 -8.46 -12.39 -2.92
C GLN A 116 -7.50 -11.43 -3.64
N TRP A 117 -7.41 -10.19 -3.15
CA TRP A 117 -6.51 -9.17 -3.67
C TRP A 117 -5.03 -9.53 -3.49
N GLN A 118 -4.68 -9.97 -2.29
CA GLN A 118 -3.31 -10.31 -1.93
C GLN A 118 -2.79 -11.51 -2.74
N GLN A 119 -3.68 -12.40 -3.15
CA GLN A 119 -3.31 -13.59 -3.93
C GLN A 119 -3.16 -13.32 -5.42
N ARG A 120 -3.79 -12.25 -5.95
CA ARG A 120 -3.87 -12.00 -7.39
C ARG A 120 -2.87 -10.94 -7.87
N CYS A 121 -2.43 -10.02 -7.02
CA CYS A 121 -1.55 -8.93 -7.44
C CYS A 121 -0.17 -9.42 -7.92
N THR A 122 0.09 -9.30 -9.23
CA THR A 122 1.38 -9.65 -9.84
C THR A 122 2.30 -8.45 -10.05
N HIS A 123 1.72 -7.27 -10.32
CA HIS A 123 2.46 -6.09 -10.72
C HIS A 123 1.94 -4.82 -10.04
N LEU A 124 2.84 -3.92 -9.67
CA LEU A 124 2.52 -2.56 -9.23
C LEU A 124 3.20 -1.54 -10.15
N ILE A 125 2.41 -0.67 -10.76
CA ILE A 125 2.87 0.42 -11.61
C ILE A 125 2.96 1.71 -10.80
N THR A 126 4.12 2.34 -10.84
CA THR A 126 4.44 3.56 -10.08
C THR A 126 4.82 4.72 -10.98
N ASN A 127 4.59 5.95 -10.51
CA ASN A 127 5.08 7.14 -11.20
C ASN A 127 6.54 7.40 -10.84
N GLY A 128 7.46 6.89 -11.65
CA GLY A 128 8.90 7.02 -11.45
C GLY A 128 9.50 5.95 -10.51
N ASN A 129 10.77 6.14 -10.18
CA ASN A 129 11.59 5.16 -9.45
C ASN A 129 11.54 5.32 -7.92
N ASN A 130 10.79 6.29 -7.41
CA ASN A 130 10.61 6.49 -5.96
C ASN A 130 9.12 6.49 -5.62
N PRO A 131 8.50 5.31 -5.42
CA PRO A 131 7.07 5.21 -5.23
C PRO A 131 6.64 5.77 -3.88
N PRO A 132 5.51 6.48 -3.80
CA PRO A 132 4.99 6.96 -2.53
C PRO A 132 4.61 5.78 -1.62
N ARG A 133 4.84 5.93 -0.31
CA ARG A 133 4.49 4.95 0.73
C ARG A 133 2.97 4.85 0.92
N THR A 134 2.32 4.19 -0.04
CA THR A 134 0.88 4.00 -0.10
C THR A 134 0.50 2.59 0.34
N ALA A 135 -0.76 2.38 0.74
CA ALA A 135 -1.27 1.04 1.09
C ALA A 135 -1.04 0.04 -0.04
N LYS A 136 -1.24 0.45 -1.31
CA LYS A 136 -0.96 -0.36 -2.50
C LYS A 136 0.50 -0.81 -2.60
N LEU A 137 1.45 0.02 -2.18
CA LEU A 137 2.87 -0.35 -2.15
C LEU A 137 3.15 -1.41 -1.08
N VAL A 138 2.56 -1.24 0.11
CA VAL A 138 2.69 -2.22 1.19
C VAL A 138 2.11 -3.57 0.78
N ILE A 139 0.92 -3.56 0.17
CA ILE A 139 0.26 -4.76 -0.36
C ILE A 139 1.14 -5.41 -1.43
N ALA A 140 1.60 -4.66 -2.44
CA ALA A 140 2.46 -5.19 -3.50
C ALA A 140 3.72 -5.86 -2.94
N LYS A 141 4.36 -5.26 -1.92
CA LYS A 141 5.50 -5.87 -1.22
C LYS A 141 5.12 -7.17 -0.51
N ALA A 142 3.99 -7.19 0.20
CA ALA A 142 3.50 -8.39 0.87
C ALA A 142 3.18 -9.53 -0.12
N CYS A 143 2.71 -9.19 -1.33
CA CYS A 143 2.43 -10.14 -2.41
C CYS A 143 3.69 -10.57 -3.18
N LYS A 144 4.86 -9.98 -2.91
CA LYS A 144 6.07 -10.12 -3.73
C LYS A 144 5.83 -9.75 -5.20
N ALA A 145 4.93 -8.80 -5.45
CA ALA A 145 4.62 -8.31 -6.77
C ALA A 145 5.82 -7.59 -7.39
N ILE A 146 5.91 -7.62 -8.72
CA ILE A 146 6.94 -6.91 -9.47
C ILE A 146 6.55 -5.43 -9.50
N ILE A 147 7.42 -4.57 -8.97
CA ILE A 147 7.20 -3.13 -8.94
C ILE A 147 7.93 -2.51 -10.13
N VAL A 148 7.18 -1.85 -11.01
CA VAL A 148 7.69 -1.23 -12.24
C VAL A 148 7.28 0.23 -12.33
N ASN A 149 8.10 1.06 -12.97
CA ASN A 149 7.72 2.43 -13.28
C ASN A 149 6.76 2.47 -14.49
N LYS A 150 6.08 3.60 -14.69
CA LYS A 150 5.14 3.80 -15.80
C LYS A 150 5.74 3.61 -17.21
N GLY A 151 7.07 3.66 -17.36
CA GLY A 151 7.76 3.40 -18.63
C GLY A 151 7.49 1.99 -19.16
N PHE A 152 7.27 1.03 -18.27
CA PHE A 152 6.83 -0.33 -18.61
C PHE A 152 5.54 -0.33 -19.43
N MET A 153 4.55 0.45 -18.99
CA MET A 153 3.24 0.52 -19.67
C MET A 153 3.32 1.27 -20.98
N ILE A 154 4.16 2.30 -21.07
CA ILE A 154 4.41 3.04 -22.31
C ILE A 154 5.02 2.11 -23.35
N ALA A 155 6.08 1.40 -22.99
CA ALA A 155 6.73 0.43 -23.89
C ALA A 155 5.80 -0.74 -24.26
N SER A 156 4.99 -1.23 -23.31
CA SER A 156 4.00 -2.27 -23.58
C SER A 156 2.91 -1.82 -24.55
N ALA A 157 2.47 -0.57 -24.45
CA ALA A 157 1.51 0.02 -25.38
C ALA A 157 2.11 0.15 -26.80
N GLU A 158 3.36 0.61 -26.90
CA GLU A 158 4.06 0.76 -28.18
C GLU A 158 4.28 -0.59 -28.88
N GLN A 159 4.65 -1.62 -28.12
CA GLN A 159 4.94 -2.96 -28.66
C GLN A 159 3.69 -3.85 -28.78
N ARG A 160 2.53 -3.38 -28.29
CA ARG A 160 1.27 -4.14 -28.24
C ARG A 160 1.42 -5.52 -27.57
N ALA A 161 2.31 -5.61 -26.59
CA ALA A 161 2.58 -6.80 -25.80
C ALA A 161 3.19 -6.37 -24.46
N PHE A 162 3.03 -7.17 -23.41
CA PHE A 162 3.78 -6.94 -22.17
C PHE A 162 5.26 -7.18 -22.42
N VAL A 163 6.07 -6.13 -22.23
CA VAL A 163 7.52 -6.19 -22.43
C VAL A 163 8.23 -6.80 -21.23
N ASP A 164 9.55 -7.02 -21.32
CA ASP A 164 10.34 -7.46 -20.18
C ASP A 164 10.31 -6.40 -19.05
N GLU A 165 10.07 -6.83 -17.80
CA GLU A 165 9.96 -5.88 -16.68
C GLU A 165 11.33 -5.37 -16.22
N GLY A 166 12.41 -6.13 -16.48
CA GLY A 166 13.77 -5.88 -15.97
C GLY A 166 14.23 -4.42 -16.06
N PRO A 167 14.17 -3.76 -17.23
CA PRO A 167 14.60 -2.37 -17.41
C PRO A 167 13.75 -1.34 -16.65
N TYR A 168 12.53 -1.70 -16.26
CA TYR A 168 11.56 -0.81 -15.64
C TYR A 168 11.35 -1.09 -14.16
N ARG A 169 12.00 -2.13 -13.62
CA ARG A 169 11.91 -2.50 -12.20
C ARG A 169 12.39 -1.37 -11.31
N VAL A 170 11.63 -1.14 -10.26
CA VAL A 170 11.94 -0.15 -9.23
C VAL A 170 12.49 -0.88 -8.01
N ASN A 171 13.64 -0.44 -7.52
CA ASN A 171 14.23 -0.94 -6.29
C ASN A 171 13.54 -0.27 -5.10
N VAL A 172 12.78 -1.03 -4.31
CA VAL A 172 11.96 -0.51 -3.20
C VAL A 172 12.17 -1.25 -1.90
#